data_AF-A0A942SG05-F1
#
_entry.id   AF-A0A942SG05-F1
#
_cell.length_a   1.000
_cell.length_b   1.000
_cell.length_c   1.000
_cell.angle_alpha   90.00
_cell.angle_beta   90.00
_cell.angle_gamma   90.00
#
_symmetry.space_group_name_H-M   'P 1'
#
loop_
_entity.id
_entity.type
_entity.pdbx_description
1 polymer ?
#
loop_
_entity_poly.entity_id
_entity_poly.type
_entity_poly.pdbx_seq_one_letter_code
_entity_poly.pdbx_strand_id
1 'polypeptide(L)' 'MESKTARLTILIDPIKKEAFDTLCAAQDLTPSQVVRQMIRDYLELHGVAYSTKSQVGSAKKKAAA' A
#
# COMPACT_ATOMS: atom_id res chain seq x y z
N MET A 1 -17.55 -16.28 -1.68
CA MET A 1 -17.31 -15.00 -2.35
C MET A 1 -17.33 -13.93 -1.27
N GLU A 2 -16.21 -13.77 -0.57
CA GLU A 2 -16.12 -12.90 0.61
C GLU A 2 -15.44 -11.60 0.24
N SER A 3 -16.13 -10.49 0.52
CA SER A 3 -15.72 -9.13 0.24
C SER A 3 -14.49 -8.74 1.06
N LYS A 4 -13.30 -9.18 0.64
CA LYS A 4 -11.98 -8.82 1.23
C LYS A 4 -11.59 -7.35 0.98
N THR A 5 -12.55 -6.47 0.74
CA THR A 5 -12.33 -5.07 0.37
C THR A 5 -13.10 -4.16 1.31
N ALA A 6 -12.39 -3.35 2.08
CA ALA A 6 -12.93 -2.27 2.89
C ALA A 6 -12.47 -0.92 2.32
N ARG A 7 -13.32 0.11 2.44
CA ARG A 7 -12.98 1.48 2.02
C ARG A 7 -12.32 2.23 3.18
N LEU A 8 -11.10 2.70 2.97
CA LEU A 8 -10.39 3.59 3.89
C LEU A 8 -10.52 5.03 3.38
N THR A 9 -11.11 5.92 4.18
CA THR A 9 -11.24 7.35 3.87
C THR A 9 -10.32 8.13 4.81
N ILE A 10 -9.42 8.93 4.24
CA ILE A 10 -8.44 9.72 5.00
C ILE A 10 -8.60 11.17 4.58
N LEU A 11 -8.72 12.07 5.56
CA LEU A 11 -8.64 13.50 5.32
C LEU A 11 -7.16 13.90 5.28
N ILE A 12 -6.76 14.54 4.20
CA ILE A 12 -5.41 15.07 3.99
C ILE A 12 -5.53 16.50 3.48
N ASP A 13 -4.56 17.32 3.88
CA ASP A 13 -4.41 18.68 3.39
C ASP A 13 -4.27 18.69 1.84
N PRO A 14 -4.94 19.63 1.13
CA PRO A 14 -4.91 19.67 -0.33
C PRO A 14 -3.49 19.81 -0.90
N ILE A 15 -2.62 20.60 -0.28
CA ILE A 15 -1.25 20.82 -0.78
C ILE A 15 -0.44 19.54 -0.66
N LYS A 16 -0.58 18.81 0.46
CA LYS A 16 0.07 17.52 0.65
C LYS A 16 -0.45 16.47 -0.33
N LYS A 17 -1.76 16.48 -0.61
CA LYS A 17 -2.37 15.57 -1.60
C LYS A 17 -1.79 15.79 -2.99
N GLU A 18 -1.67 17.03 -3.44
CA GLU A 18 -1.10 17.36 -4.76
C GLU A 18 0.36 16.96 -4.88
N ALA A 19 1.17 17.25 -3.85
CA ALA A 19 2.56 16.83 -3.81
C ALA A 19 2.70 15.30 -3.85
N PHE A 20 1.85 14.59 -3.10
CA PHE A 20 1.85 13.12 -3.08
C PHE A 20 1.41 12.53 -4.42
N ASP A 21 0.38 13.09 -5.05
CA ASP A 21 -0.12 12.64 -6.36
C ASP A 21 0.94 12.84 -7.45
N THR A 22 1.60 14.00 -7.45
CA THR A 22 2.70 14.31 -8.37
C THR A 22 3.87 13.33 -8.20
N LEU A 23 4.25 13.03 -6.95
CA LEU A 23 5.31 12.08 -6.64
C LEU A 23 4.96 10.65 -7.09
N CYS A 24 3.70 10.24 -6.93
CA CYS A 24 3.21 8.94 -7.38
C CYS A 24 3.18 8.87 -8.91
N ALA A 25 2.69 9.92 -9.57
CA ALA A 25 2.65 10.02 -11.04
C ALA A 25 4.06 9.97 -11.66
N ALA A 26 5.05 10.60 -11.03
CA ALA A 26 6.44 10.55 -11.48
C ALA A 26 7.06 9.13 -11.43
N GLN A 27 6.44 8.20 -10.71
CA GLN A 27 6.89 6.81 -10.55
C GLN A 27 5.96 5.81 -11.23
N ASP A 28 4.99 6.26 -12.04
CA ASP A 28 3.94 5.43 -12.65
C ASP A 28 3.13 4.61 -11.62
N LEU A 29 2.97 5.16 -10.40
CA LEU A 29 2.21 4.54 -9.31
C LEU A 29 0.94 5.34 -9.02
N THR A 30 -0.10 4.63 -8.59
CA THR A 30 -1.30 5.28 -8.05
C THR A 30 -1.12 5.50 -6.54
N PRO A 31 -1.65 6.60 -5.98
CA PRO A 31 -1.58 6.88 -4.54
C PRO A 31 -2.17 5.73 -3.69
N SER A 32 -3.21 5.06 -4.20
CA SER A 32 -3.81 3.89 -3.55
C SER A 32 -2.85 2.69 -3.45
N GLN A 33 -1.97 2.48 -4.44
CA GLN A 33 -0.97 1.41 -4.39
C GLN A 33 0.10 1.71 -3.33
N VAL A 34 0.58 2.96 -3.29
CA VAL A 34 1.59 3.40 -2.32
C VAL A 34 1.05 3.30 -0.89
N VAL A 35 -0.15 3.83 -0.64
CA VAL A 35 -0.79 3.76 0.70
C VAL A 35 -0.99 2.30 1.14
N ARG A 36 -1.41 1.40 0.25
CA ARG A 36 -1.53 -0.03 0.57
C ARG A 36 -0.19 -0.67 0.92
N GLN A 37 0.90 -0.29 0.25
CA GLN A 37 2.23 -0.77 0.58
C GLN A 37 2.69 -0.24 1.94
N MET A 38 2.51 1.07 2.18
CA MET A 38 2.82 1.69 3.47
C MET A 38 2.07 1.02 4.64
N ILE A 39 0.78 0.69 4.45
CA ILE A 39 0.01 -0.03 5.49
C ILE A 39 0.63 -1.40 5.78
N ARG A 40 1.02 -2.16 4.75
CA ARG A 40 1.66 -3.48 4.94
C ARG A 40 2.98 -3.34 5.68
N ASP A 41 3.85 -2.45 5.22
CA ASP A 41 5.17 -2.23 5.80
C ASP A 41 5.05 -1.76 7.27
N TYR A 42 4.08 -0.90 7.56
CA TYR A 42 3.80 -0.44 8.92
C TYR A 42 3.28 -1.56 9.83
N LEU A 43 2.36 -2.41 9.35
CA LEU A 43 1.90 -3.58 10.10
C LEU A 43 3.04 -4.57 10.37
N GLU A 44 3.91 -4.79 9.38
CA GLU A 44 5.09 -5.65 9.55
C GLU A 44 6.10 -5.07 10.55
N LEU A 45 6.37 -3.76 10.50
CA LEU A 45 7.24 -3.06 11.44
C LEU A 45 6.74 -3.19 12.89
N HIS A 46 5.42 -3.13 13.10
CA HIS A 46 4.79 -3.26 14.41
C HIS A 46 4.48 -4.71 14.81
N GLY A 47 4.88 -5.71 14.01
CA GLY A 47 4.68 -7.13 14.33
C GLY A 47 3.21 -7.59 14.32
N VAL A 48 2.32 -6.84 13.67
CA VAL A 48 0.89 -7.16 13.61
C VAL A 48 0.65 -8.18 12.50
N ALA A 49 0.39 -9.43 12.88
CA ALA A 49 -0.03 -10.46 11.94
C ALA A 49 -1.52 -10.30 11.59
N TYR A 50 -1.85 -10.33 10.29
CA TYR A 50 -3.23 -10.34 9.81
C TYR A 50 -3.47 -11.53 8.86
N SER A 51 -4.62 -12.17 8.98
CA SER A 51 -4.94 -13.46 8.35
C SER A 51 -5.02 -13.44 6.82
N THR A 52 -5.07 -12.25 6.20
CA THR A 52 -5.15 -12.05 4.75
C THR A 52 -3.82 -11.64 4.13
N LYS A 53 -2.68 -12.05 4.71
CA LYS A 53 -1.33 -11.81 4.16
C LYS A 53 -1.17 -12.52 2.80
N SER A 54 -1.78 -11.96 1.75
CA SER A 54 -1.65 -12.41 0.37
C SER A 54 -0.19 -12.20 -0.04
N GLN A 55 0.50 -13.29 -0.34
CA GLN A 55 1.91 -13.33 -0.76
C GLN A 55 2.22 -12.69 -2.12
N VAL A 56 1.36 -11.78 -2.60
CA VAL A 56 1.46 -11.19 -3.95
C VAL A 56 2.71 -10.29 -4.08
N GLY A 57 3.28 -9.80 -2.98
CA GLY A 57 4.56 -9.08 -2.98
C GLY A 57 5.81 -9.95 -2.76
N SER A 58 5.67 -11.16 -2.21
CA SER A 58 6.80 -12.03 -1.84
C SER A 58 7.39 -12.80 -3.03
N ALA A 59 6.62 -12.96 -4.12
CA ALA A 59 7.05 -13.68 -5.32
C ALA A 59 8.13 -12.94 -6.13
N LYS A 60 8.19 -11.60 -6.06
CA LYS A 60 9.21 -10.83 -6.82
C LYS A 60 10.60 -10.85 -6.17
N LYS A 61 10.73 -11.23 -4.90
CA LYS A 61 12.02 -11.29 -4.17
C LYS A 61 12.70 -12.67 -4.25
N LYS A 62 12.01 -13.72 -4.73
CA LYS A 62 12.54 -15.10 -4.76
C LYS A 62 13.02 -15.59 -6.13
N ALA A 63 12.89 -14.80 -7.19
CA ALA A 63 13.30 -15.17 -8.55
C ALA A 63 14.70 -14.62 -8.95
N ALA A 64 15.44 -14.05 -8.00
CA ALA A 64 16.78 -13.49 -8.21
C ALA A 64 17.84 -14.12 -7.28
N ALA A 65 17.63 -15.37 -6.85
CA ALA A 65 18.59 -16.17 -6.10
C ALA A 65 18.81 -17.52 -6.79
#